data_AF-A0A950RS05-F1
#
_entry.id   AF-A0A950RS05-F1
#
_cell.length_a   1.000
_cell.length_b   1.000
_cell.length_c   1.000
_cell.angle_alpha   90.00
_cell.angle_beta   90.00
_cell.angle_gamma   90.00
#
_symmetry.space_group_name_H-M   'P 1'
#
loop_
_entity.id
_entity.type
_entity.pdbx_description
1 polymer ?
#
loop_
_entity_poly.entity_id
_entity_poly.type
_entity_poly.pdbx_seq_one_letter_code
_entity_poly.pdbx_strand_id
1 'polypeptide(L)'
;MANADKVNILVVDDLPDKLLALVAVLESLGQNVITARSGREALRRLLEQEYAVILLDVHMPDIDGFETAALIRQHPKCAHTPIIFITAFSDDMHAIQGYSLGAVDYILSPVVPEILRTKVGVFVELFRKTEQAKRLAEERVALAREQAARAVAEEATRRSTFLAEASTVLASTLDFEATPRALARLAVPFLGDLSVVTMFDDQGHPQQTELAWIDSDQQPHEQTLGQRAGLSGGLAEPLQRVLATGTPEHLEDLGRQQPAPPAWEMLTLDRRGERPLPHFPLKAVLVLPLRARGRTLGVLMLAMGHSQRRYGPAERALAEDLAGRAAIAMDNARLYQNIQENDQRKNEFLAMLAHELRNPLAPIRTALQIMQLRAADEPDLQAIRDMIERQVQHLVRLVDDLLDISRITRGKIKLQMQPVDLASVVHRAVETSRPLIELRQHELTVAVPPESVRVQADPIRLAQVVGNLLNNAAKYTEEGGRIWLTVERAGDEAVLRVRDTGMGIPPDMLSSVFDLFTQVDRSLD
;
A
#
# COMPACT_ATOMS: atom_id res chain seq x y z
N MET A 1 -39.24 -38.07 31.25
CA MET A 1 -39.32 -37.44 29.91
C MET A 1 -40.64 -37.80 29.21
N ALA A 2 -41.81 -37.42 29.75
CA ALA A 2 -43.10 -37.93 29.23
C ALA A 2 -44.23 -36.87 29.08
N ASN A 3 -43.92 -35.57 29.16
CA ASN A 3 -44.96 -34.52 29.14
C ASN A 3 -44.74 -33.38 28.12
N ALA A 4 -43.73 -33.51 27.23
CA ALA A 4 -43.34 -32.43 26.31
C ALA A 4 -44.08 -32.42 24.95
N ASP A 5 -44.89 -33.45 24.66
CA ASP A 5 -45.56 -33.63 23.35
C ASP A 5 -47.09 -33.56 23.41
N LYS A 6 -47.68 -33.35 24.59
CA LYS A 6 -49.13 -33.20 24.73
C LYS A 6 -49.52 -31.78 24.34
N VAL A 7 -50.46 -31.66 23.41
CA VAL A 7 -51.05 -30.37 23.05
C VAL A 7 -52.30 -30.12 23.88
N ASN A 8 -52.68 -28.86 24.01
CA ASN A 8 -53.82 -28.44 24.79
C ASN A 8 -55.08 -28.37 23.92
N ILE A 9 -56.18 -28.95 24.40
CA ILE A 9 -57.52 -28.88 23.81
C ILE A 9 -58.42 -28.17 24.81
N LEU A 10 -59.08 -27.10 24.40
CA LEU A 10 -60.02 -26.38 25.26
C LEU A 10 -61.44 -26.88 25.00
N VAL A 11 -62.18 -27.26 26.05
CA VAL A 11 -63.59 -27.64 25.98
C VAL A 11 -64.41 -26.67 26.82
N VAL A 12 -65.40 -26.03 26.21
CA VAL A 12 -66.19 -24.98 26.84
C VAL A 12 -67.66 -25.34 26.78
N ASP A 13 -68.26 -25.54 27.94
CA ASP A 13 -69.68 -25.89 28.10
C ASP A 13 -70.09 -25.55 29.54
N ASP A 14 -71.28 -25.00 29.73
CA ASP A 14 -71.80 -24.60 31.04
C ASP A 14 -72.33 -25.78 31.86
N LEU A 15 -72.70 -26.89 31.20
CA LEU A 15 -73.25 -28.08 31.84
C LEU A 15 -72.12 -29.04 32.26
N PRO A 16 -71.98 -29.33 33.57
CA PRO A 16 -70.89 -30.17 34.08
C PRO A 16 -70.89 -31.59 33.52
N ASP A 17 -72.08 -32.15 33.29
CA ASP A 17 -72.25 -33.52 32.79
C ASP A 17 -71.81 -33.63 31.33
N LYS A 18 -72.08 -32.61 30.51
CA LYS A 18 -71.62 -32.54 29.11
C LYS A 18 -70.09 -32.42 29.04
N LEU A 19 -69.49 -31.56 29.86
CA LEU A 19 -68.04 -31.45 29.97
C LEU A 19 -67.40 -32.80 30.30
N LEU A 20 -67.93 -33.54 31.28
CA LEU A 20 -67.41 -34.85 31.67
C LEU A 20 -67.50 -35.86 30.51
N ALA A 21 -68.61 -35.87 29.78
CA ALA A 21 -68.79 -36.73 28.62
C ALA A 21 -67.82 -36.41 27.48
N LEU A 22 -67.63 -35.13 27.15
CA LEU A 22 -66.69 -34.68 26.12
C LEU A 22 -65.23 -34.98 26.50
N VAL A 23 -64.86 -34.75 27.77
CA VAL A 23 -63.54 -35.11 28.30
C VAL A 23 -63.30 -36.61 28.15
N ALA A 24 -64.24 -37.46 28.59
CA ALA A 24 -64.10 -38.91 28.49
C ALA A 24 -63.91 -39.40 27.05
N VAL A 25 -64.57 -38.79 26.07
CA VAL A 25 -64.37 -39.11 24.65
C VAL A 25 -62.96 -38.72 24.19
N LEU A 26 -62.48 -37.54 24.59
CA LEU A 26 -61.21 -36.97 24.16
C LEU A 26 -59.99 -37.54 24.91
N GLU A 27 -60.17 -38.13 26.09
CA GLU A 27 -59.09 -38.79 26.85
C GLU A 27 -58.35 -39.83 26.01
N SER A 28 -59.06 -40.53 25.13
CA SER A 28 -58.47 -41.52 24.21
C SER A 28 -57.45 -40.94 23.21
N LEU A 29 -57.41 -39.61 23.01
CA LEU A 29 -56.41 -38.93 22.18
C LEU A 29 -55.08 -38.70 22.91
N GLY A 30 -55.03 -38.92 24.23
CA GLY A 30 -53.83 -38.76 25.06
C GLY A 30 -53.30 -37.32 25.17
N GLN A 31 -54.12 -36.32 24.84
CA GLN A 31 -53.79 -34.90 24.90
C GLN A 31 -54.23 -34.23 26.21
N ASN A 32 -53.82 -32.99 26.44
CA ASN A 32 -54.27 -32.23 27.61
C ASN A 32 -55.64 -31.62 27.32
N VAL A 33 -56.69 -32.22 27.88
CA VAL A 33 -58.05 -31.67 27.78
C VAL A 33 -58.29 -30.73 28.95
N ILE A 34 -58.55 -29.47 28.64
CA ILE A 34 -58.70 -28.37 29.59
C ILE A 34 -60.13 -27.85 29.45
N THR A 35 -60.87 -27.78 30.56
CA THR A 35 -62.29 -27.42 30.53
C THR A 35 -62.54 -26.00 31.01
N ALA A 36 -63.55 -25.32 30.47
CA ALA A 36 -64.05 -24.04 30.97
C ALA A 36 -65.58 -24.09 31.04
N ARG A 37 -66.16 -23.45 32.06
CA ARG A 37 -67.62 -23.48 32.31
C ARG A 37 -68.37 -22.25 31.79
N SER A 38 -67.66 -21.33 31.15
CA SER A 38 -68.23 -20.11 30.58
C SER A 38 -67.30 -19.53 29.50
N GLY A 39 -67.86 -18.73 28.59
CA GLY A 39 -67.07 -18.01 27.59
C GLY A 39 -66.01 -17.09 28.20
N ARG A 40 -66.30 -16.44 29.34
CA ARG A 40 -65.34 -15.62 30.10
C ARG A 40 -64.15 -16.42 30.62
N GLU A 41 -64.40 -17.61 31.15
CA GLU A 41 -63.35 -18.49 31.63
C GLU A 41 -62.48 -19.00 30.47
N ALA A 42 -63.10 -19.36 29.36
CA ALA A 42 -62.40 -19.77 28.15
C ALA A 42 -61.45 -18.69 27.63
N LEU A 43 -61.90 -17.43 27.55
CA LEU A 43 -61.09 -16.29 27.14
C LEU A 43 -59.87 -16.07 28.05
N ARG A 44 -60.03 -16.17 29.39
CA ARG A 44 -58.88 -16.05 30.31
C ARG A 44 -57.84 -17.14 30.03
N ARG A 45 -58.28 -18.38 29.86
CA ARG A 45 -57.40 -19.53 29.61
C ARG A 45 -56.64 -19.41 28.29
N LEU A 46 -57.26 -18.86 27.24
CA LEU A 46 -56.64 -18.61 25.93
C LEU A 46 -55.55 -17.53 25.96
N LEU A 47 -55.55 -16.65 26.97
CA LEU A 47 -54.47 -15.69 27.16
C LEU A 47 -53.25 -16.31 27.83
N GLU A 48 -53.47 -17.30 28.70
CA GLU A 48 -52.41 -17.97 29.47
C GLU A 48 -51.67 -19.03 28.64
N GLN A 49 -52.38 -19.80 27.83
CA GLN A 49 -51.83 -20.96 27.11
C GLN A 49 -52.29 -21.00 25.65
N GLU A 50 -51.51 -21.67 24.80
CA GLU A 50 -51.90 -21.98 23.42
C GLU A 50 -52.65 -23.32 23.37
N TYR A 51 -53.62 -23.40 22.46
CA TYR A 51 -54.48 -24.56 22.27
C TYR A 51 -54.50 -24.96 20.80
N ALA A 52 -54.54 -26.26 20.54
CA ALA A 52 -54.63 -26.81 19.19
C ALA A 52 -56.03 -26.64 18.60
N VAL A 53 -57.07 -26.71 19.44
CA VAL A 53 -58.48 -26.54 19.04
C VAL A 53 -59.34 -26.22 20.26
N ILE A 54 -60.43 -25.49 20.01
CA ILE A 54 -61.44 -25.10 20.99
C ILE A 54 -62.76 -25.78 20.63
N LEU A 55 -63.33 -26.54 21.54
CA LEU A 55 -64.70 -27.06 21.47
C LEU A 55 -65.60 -26.12 22.26
N LEU A 56 -66.62 -25.58 21.60
CA LEU A 56 -67.42 -24.49 22.15
C LEU A 56 -68.91 -24.82 22.00
N ASP A 57 -69.60 -24.98 23.13
CA ASP A 57 -71.06 -25.07 23.11
C ASP A 57 -71.65 -23.72 22.67
N VAL A 58 -72.71 -23.78 21.86
CA VAL A 58 -73.36 -22.57 21.33
C VAL A 58 -74.22 -21.87 22.39
N HIS A 59 -74.87 -22.64 23.27
CA HIS A 59 -75.89 -22.16 24.18
C HIS A 59 -75.39 -22.15 25.62
N MET A 60 -74.73 -21.05 26.00
CA MET A 60 -74.24 -20.85 27.37
C MET A 60 -74.85 -19.58 28.00
N PRO A 61 -75.02 -19.56 29.34
CA PRO A 61 -75.43 -18.37 30.07
C PRO A 61 -74.34 -17.28 30.05
N ASP A 62 -74.77 -16.03 30.25
CA ASP A 62 -73.99 -14.79 30.19
C ASP A 62 -73.50 -14.38 28.80
N ILE A 63 -72.63 -15.18 28.17
CA ILE A 63 -72.03 -14.93 26.85
C ILE A 63 -72.18 -16.21 26.05
N ASP A 64 -72.89 -16.12 24.93
CA ASP A 64 -73.13 -17.28 24.08
C ASP A 64 -71.87 -17.74 23.33
N GLY A 65 -71.92 -18.92 22.71
CA GLY A 65 -70.78 -19.47 21.98
C GLY A 65 -70.35 -18.61 20.79
N PHE A 66 -71.26 -17.91 20.12
CA PHE A 66 -70.94 -17.07 18.97
C PHE A 66 -70.24 -15.77 19.38
N GLU A 67 -70.71 -15.12 20.44
CA GLU A 67 -70.10 -13.96 21.05
C GLU A 67 -68.73 -14.31 21.62
N THR A 68 -68.60 -15.48 22.28
CA THR A 68 -67.31 -16.00 22.74
C THR A 68 -66.34 -16.18 21.57
N ALA A 69 -66.76 -16.81 20.46
CA ALA A 69 -65.93 -16.99 19.28
C ALA A 69 -65.52 -15.64 18.64
N ALA A 70 -66.44 -14.67 18.58
CA ALA A 70 -66.14 -13.33 18.07
C ALA A 70 -65.05 -12.64 18.89
N LEU A 71 -65.12 -12.74 20.22
CA LEU A 71 -64.11 -12.19 21.13
C LEU A 71 -62.75 -12.89 20.98
N ILE A 72 -62.73 -14.22 20.77
CA ILE A 72 -61.49 -14.96 20.47
C ILE A 72 -60.85 -14.45 19.18
N ARG A 73 -61.66 -14.20 18.14
CA ARG A 73 -61.18 -13.71 16.84
C ARG A 73 -60.64 -12.29 16.88
N GLN A 74 -61.13 -11.44 17.78
CA GLN A 74 -60.63 -10.08 17.97
C GLN A 74 -59.23 -10.02 18.62
N HIS A 75 -58.79 -11.09 19.26
CA HIS A 75 -57.52 -11.10 19.98
C HIS A 75 -56.38 -11.73 19.13
N PRO A 76 -55.29 -10.99 18.81
CA PRO A 76 -54.25 -11.45 17.88
C PRO A 76 -53.61 -12.80 18.23
N LYS A 77 -53.51 -13.12 19.53
CA LYS A 77 -52.86 -14.34 20.03
C LYS A 77 -53.66 -15.62 19.74
N CYS A 78 -55.00 -15.55 19.69
CA CYS A 78 -55.87 -16.71 19.52
C CYS A 78 -56.82 -16.55 18.31
N ALA A 79 -56.65 -15.49 17.52
CA ALA A 79 -57.44 -15.22 16.33
C ALA A 79 -57.41 -16.33 15.28
N HIS A 80 -56.36 -17.17 15.28
CA HIS A 80 -56.20 -18.28 14.33
C HIS A 80 -56.49 -19.66 14.94
N THR A 81 -56.81 -19.74 16.24
CA THR A 81 -57.07 -21.04 16.88
C THR A 81 -58.35 -21.66 16.31
N PRO A 82 -58.34 -22.91 15.83
CA PRO A 82 -59.54 -23.57 15.32
C PRO A 82 -60.65 -23.69 16.37
N ILE A 83 -61.90 -23.44 15.96
CA ILE A 83 -63.08 -23.56 16.83
C ILE A 83 -64.02 -24.61 16.24
N ILE A 84 -64.46 -25.56 17.05
CA ILE A 84 -65.48 -26.56 16.73
C ILE A 84 -66.70 -26.26 17.59
N PHE A 85 -67.81 -25.85 16.97
CA PHE A 85 -69.07 -25.62 17.67
C PHE A 85 -69.79 -26.92 17.98
N ILE A 86 -70.39 -27.02 19.17
CA ILE A 86 -71.29 -28.11 19.55
C ILE A 86 -72.69 -27.50 19.67
N THR A 87 -73.64 -27.97 18.85
CA THR A 87 -75.02 -27.46 18.84
C THR A 87 -76.06 -28.60 18.79
N ALA A 88 -77.22 -28.37 19.41
CA ALA A 88 -78.38 -29.27 19.40
C ALA A 88 -79.44 -28.93 18.33
N PHE A 89 -79.32 -27.80 17.63
CA PHE A 89 -80.35 -27.30 16.70
C PHE A 89 -79.81 -27.19 15.28
N SER A 90 -80.59 -27.68 14.31
CA SER A 90 -80.26 -27.55 12.88
C SER A 90 -80.36 -26.12 12.38
N ASP A 91 -81.09 -25.23 13.06
CA ASP A 91 -81.26 -23.84 12.65
C ASP A 91 -80.00 -22.98 12.91
N ASP A 92 -79.21 -23.33 13.93
CA ASP A 92 -77.89 -22.72 14.19
C ASP A 92 -76.91 -22.96 13.05
N MET A 93 -77.17 -23.96 12.20
CA MET A 93 -76.32 -24.29 11.06
C MET A 93 -76.24 -23.16 10.06
N HIS A 94 -77.33 -22.43 9.84
CA HIS A 94 -77.34 -21.30 8.91
C HIS A 94 -76.54 -20.12 9.48
N ALA A 95 -76.56 -19.93 10.81
CA ALA A 95 -75.74 -18.91 11.49
C ALA A 95 -74.25 -19.26 11.48
N ILE A 96 -73.90 -20.54 11.66
CA ILE A 96 -72.51 -21.04 11.56
C ILE A 96 -72.01 -20.98 10.11
N GLN A 97 -72.86 -21.30 9.12
CA GLN A 97 -72.51 -21.20 7.69
C GLN A 97 -72.34 -19.74 7.23
N GLY A 98 -73.08 -18.80 7.82
CA GLY A 98 -72.89 -17.36 7.63
C GLY A 98 -71.60 -16.83 8.29
N TYR A 99 -71.05 -17.55 9.26
CA TYR A 99 -69.79 -17.26 9.94
C TYR A 99 -68.60 -17.57 9.02
N SER A 100 -68.40 -16.70 8.01
CA SER A 100 -67.41 -16.83 6.94
C SER A 100 -65.99 -16.51 7.42
N LEU A 101 -65.47 -17.29 8.37
CA LEU A 101 -64.10 -17.20 8.87
C LEU A 101 -63.52 -18.61 8.83
N GLY A 102 -62.61 -18.86 7.89
CA GLY A 102 -62.11 -20.18 7.43
C GLY A 102 -61.39 -21.10 8.43
N ALA A 103 -61.75 -21.10 9.71
CA ALA A 103 -61.21 -21.95 10.78
C ALA A 103 -62.30 -22.40 11.78
N VAL A 104 -63.55 -22.52 11.33
CA VAL A 104 -64.70 -22.89 12.14
C VAL A 104 -65.35 -24.17 11.58
N ASP A 105 -65.50 -25.18 12.42
CA ASP A 105 -66.19 -26.45 12.14
C ASP A 105 -67.30 -26.67 13.18
N TYR A 106 -68.16 -27.66 13.01
CA TYR A 106 -69.28 -27.92 13.93
C TYR A 106 -69.59 -29.41 14.08
N ILE A 107 -70.24 -29.76 15.19
CA ILE A 107 -70.69 -31.11 15.54
C ILE A 107 -72.10 -31.01 16.15
N LEU A 108 -73.03 -31.83 15.65
CA LEU A 108 -74.39 -31.93 16.18
C LEU A 108 -74.43 -32.79 17.45
N SER A 109 -75.25 -32.38 18.41
CA SER A 109 -75.60 -33.16 19.60
C SER A 109 -76.82 -34.06 19.31
N PRO A 110 -76.84 -35.35 19.72
CA PRO A 110 -75.84 -36.02 20.54
C PRO A 110 -74.54 -36.29 19.78
N VAL A 111 -73.41 -35.97 20.41
CA VAL A 111 -72.08 -36.07 19.79
C VAL A 111 -71.72 -37.53 19.56
N VAL A 112 -71.40 -37.87 18.31
CA VAL A 112 -70.84 -39.20 17.97
C VAL A 112 -69.36 -39.23 18.34
N PRO A 113 -68.92 -40.11 19.26
CA PRO A 113 -67.54 -40.10 19.77
C PRO A 113 -66.45 -40.24 18.70
N GLU A 114 -66.70 -41.01 17.64
CA GLU A 114 -65.74 -41.19 16.54
C GLU A 114 -65.56 -39.91 15.71
N ILE A 115 -66.64 -39.17 15.46
CA ILE A 115 -66.61 -37.93 14.68
C ILE A 115 -65.84 -36.84 15.44
N LEU A 116 -66.13 -36.68 16.73
CA LEU A 116 -65.46 -35.71 17.59
C LEU A 116 -63.95 -35.98 17.67
N ARG A 117 -63.56 -37.24 17.94
CA ARG A 117 -62.15 -37.63 18.02
C ARG A 117 -61.40 -37.39 16.72
N THR A 118 -62.03 -37.72 15.58
CA THR A 118 -61.41 -37.53 14.26
C THR A 118 -61.17 -36.05 13.98
N LYS A 119 -62.20 -35.19 14.14
CA LYS A 119 -62.07 -33.75 13.88
C LYS A 119 -61.03 -33.08 14.78
N VAL A 120 -61.07 -33.37 16.09
CA VAL A 120 -60.09 -32.84 17.05
C VAL A 120 -58.69 -33.37 16.75
N GLY A 121 -58.56 -34.65 16.40
CA GLY A 121 -57.30 -35.28 16.04
C GLY A 121 -56.59 -34.59 14.87
N VAL A 122 -57.33 -34.17 13.83
CA VAL A 122 -56.78 -33.43 12.68
C VAL A 122 -56.15 -32.10 13.13
N PHE A 123 -56.84 -31.31 13.95
CA PHE A 123 -56.31 -30.03 14.43
C PHE A 123 -55.12 -30.19 15.38
N VAL A 124 -55.13 -31.23 16.21
CA VAL A 124 -53.98 -31.62 17.05
C VAL A 124 -52.76 -31.95 16.19
N GLU A 125 -52.93 -32.74 15.12
CA GLU A 125 -51.83 -33.07 14.22
C GLU A 125 -51.31 -31.83 13.46
N LEU A 126 -52.22 -30.98 12.99
CA LEU A 126 -51.86 -29.74 12.30
C LEU A 126 -51.08 -28.78 13.21
N PHE A 127 -51.51 -28.62 14.46
CA PHE A 127 -50.81 -27.80 15.45
C PHE A 127 -49.38 -28.32 15.68
N ARG A 128 -49.24 -29.64 15.88
CA ARG A 128 -47.93 -30.28 16.04
C ARG A 128 -47.01 -30.07 14.83
N LYS A 129 -47.52 -30.26 13.61
CA LYS A 129 -46.74 -30.02 12.38
C LYS A 129 -46.33 -28.56 12.24
N THR A 130 -47.19 -27.62 12.61
CA THR A 130 -46.90 -26.19 12.55
C THR A 130 -45.80 -25.81 13.53
N GLU A 131 -45.89 -26.28 14.78
CA GLU A 131 -44.85 -26.07 15.80
C GLU A 131 -43.52 -26.71 15.41
N GLN A 132 -43.55 -27.93 14.87
CA GLN A 132 -42.34 -28.61 14.39
C GLN A 132 -41.69 -27.86 13.22
N ALA A 133 -42.48 -27.39 12.26
CA ALA A 133 -41.99 -26.61 11.12
C ALA A 133 -41.34 -25.29 11.57
N LYS A 134 -41.94 -24.61 12.56
CA LYS A 134 -41.39 -23.39 13.15
C LYS A 134 -40.03 -23.64 13.81
N ARG A 135 -39.91 -24.70 14.64
CA ARG A 135 -38.63 -25.08 15.27
C ARG A 135 -37.54 -25.39 14.23
N LEU A 136 -37.87 -26.18 13.20
CA LEU A 136 -36.94 -26.50 12.12
C LEU A 136 -36.51 -25.25 11.33
N ALA A 137 -37.41 -24.29 11.13
CA ALA A 137 -37.09 -23.03 10.47
C ALA A 137 -36.14 -22.17 11.33
N GLU A 138 -36.39 -22.07 12.64
CA GLU A 138 -35.52 -21.37 13.59
C GLU A 138 -34.11 -21.98 13.65
N GLU A 139 -34.00 -23.30 13.71
CA GLU A 139 -32.72 -24.03 13.68
C GLU A 139 -31.95 -23.77 12.37
N ARG A 140 -32.63 -23.80 11.22
CA ARG A 140 -32.01 -23.49 9.92
C ARG A 140 -31.48 -22.06 9.85
N VAL A 141 -32.24 -21.09 10.37
CA VAL A 141 -31.81 -19.68 10.42
C VAL A 141 -30.61 -19.51 11.35
N ALA A 142 -30.59 -20.19 12.50
CA ALA A 142 -29.45 -20.17 13.42
C ALA A 142 -28.19 -20.74 12.76
N LEU A 143 -28.29 -21.91 12.12
CA LEU A 143 -27.17 -22.55 11.42
C LEU A 143 -26.65 -21.69 10.26
N ALA A 144 -27.55 -21.11 9.46
CA ALA A 144 -27.16 -20.23 8.35
C ALA A 144 -26.42 -18.97 8.85
N ARG A 145 -26.87 -18.39 9.99
CA ARG A 145 -26.18 -17.26 10.63
C ARG A 145 -24.80 -17.65 11.14
N GLU A 146 -24.67 -18.81 11.78
CA GLU A 146 -23.38 -19.32 12.27
C GLU A 146 -22.41 -19.57 11.12
N GLN A 147 -22.86 -20.23 10.04
CA GLN A 147 -22.04 -20.48 8.85
C GLN A 147 -21.60 -19.17 8.17
N ALA A 148 -22.50 -18.19 8.06
CA ALA A 148 -22.15 -16.87 7.52
C ALA A 148 -21.13 -16.14 8.39
N ALA A 149 -21.30 -16.16 9.72
CA ALA A 149 -20.34 -15.56 10.65
C ALA A 149 -18.97 -16.24 10.58
N ARG A 150 -18.95 -17.57 10.48
CA ARG A 150 -17.71 -18.35 10.33
C ARG A 150 -16.99 -18.03 9.03
N ALA A 151 -17.70 -17.98 7.90
CA ALA A 151 -17.10 -17.64 6.61
C ALA A 151 -16.46 -16.24 6.64
N VAL A 152 -17.12 -15.25 7.24
CA VAL A 152 -16.58 -13.90 7.41
C VAL A 152 -15.33 -13.90 8.30
N ALA A 153 -15.34 -14.66 9.40
CA ALA A 153 -14.19 -14.78 10.30
C ALA A 153 -12.98 -15.47 9.66
N GLU A 154 -13.22 -16.53 8.87
CA GLU A 154 -12.17 -17.24 8.13
C GLU A 154 -11.54 -16.34 7.07
N GLU A 155 -12.34 -15.55 6.35
CA GLU A 155 -11.83 -14.59 5.37
C GLU A 155 -11.05 -13.44 6.02
N ALA A 156 -11.53 -12.90 7.13
CA ALA A 156 -10.81 -11.89 7.91
C ALA A 156 -9.46 -12.42 8.43
N THR A 157 -9.44 -13.66 8.92
CA THR A 157 -8.21 -14.35 9.36
C THR A 157 -7.23 -14.48 8.20
N ARG A 158 -7.69 -14.97 7.04
CA ARG A 158 -6.85 -15.14 5.85
C ARG A 158 -6.20 -13.82 5.40
N ARG A 159 -6.97 -12.71 5.41
CA ARG A 159 -6.47 -11.37 5.09
C ARG A 159 -5.43 -10.88 6.10
N SER A 160 -5.68 -11.10 7.39
CA SER A 160 -4.76 -10.73 8.46
C SER A 160 -3.43 -11.48 8.36
N THR A 161 -3.47 -12.80 8.13
CA THR A 161 -2.28 -13.63 7.93
C THR A 161 -1.46 -13.16 6.74
N PHE A 162 -2.10 -12.88 5.61
CA PHE A 162 -1.42 -12.35 4.42
C PHE A 162 -0.69 -11.02 4.71
N LEU A 163 -1.35 -10.07 5.36
CA LEU A 163 -0.74 -8.78 5.69
C LEU A 163 0.41 -8.91 6.69
N ALA A 164 0.31 -9.83 7.65
CA ALA A 164 1.38 -10.12 8.60
C ALA A 164 2.61 -10.69 7.87
N GLU A 165 2.43 -11.72 7.04
CA GLU A 165 3.51 -12.32 6.25
C GLU A 165 4.16 -11.32 5.30
N ALA A 166 3.34 -10.54 4.58
CA ALA A 166 3.84 -9.50 3.69
C ALA A 166 4.65 -8.45 4.47
N SER A 167 4.18 -8.04 5.64
CA SER A 167 4.91 -7.09 6.50
C SER A 167 6.25 -7.67 6.95
N THR A 168 6.32 -8.96 7.31
CA THR A 168 7.57 -9.62 7.71
C THR A 168 8.57 -9.67 6.57
N VAL A 169 8.14 -10.07 5.36
CA VAL A 169 9.01 -10.17 4.17
C VAL A 169 9.51 -8.80 3.72
N LEU A 170 8.64 -7.79 3.73
CA LEU A 170 9.01 -6.42 3.35
C LEU A 170 9.93 -5.77 4.39
N ALA A 171 9.75 -6.07 5.69
CA ALA A 171 10.60 -5.52 6.75
C ALA A 171 11.96 -6.20 6.90
N SER A 172 12.09 -7.48 6.52
CA SER A 172 13.37 -8.19 6.57
C SER A 172 14.36 -7.75 5.48
N THR A 173 13.86 -7.13 4.43
CA THR A 173 14.63 -6.68 3.28
C THR A 173 15.03 -5.21 3.49
N LEU A 174 16.28 -4.96 3.89
CA LEU A 174 16.85 -3.59 3.91
C LEU A 174 17.42 -3.18 2.53
N ASP A 175 17.30 -4.06 1.55
CA ASP A 175 17.79 -3.88 0.20
C ASP A 175 16.73 -3.19 -0.67
N PHE A 176 17.07 -2.00 -1.15
CA PHE A 176 16.23 -1.18 -2.01
C PHE A 176 15.91 -1.87 -3.33
N GLU A 177 16.82 -2.69 -3.88
CA GLU A 177 16.61 -3.38 -5.14
C GLU A 177 15.76 -4.65 -4.97
N ALA A 178 15.89 -5.35 -3.84
CA ALA A 178 15.15 -6.59 -3.60
C ALA A 178 13.70 -6.37 -3.14
N THR A 179 13.39 -5.24 -2.49
CA THR A 179 12.06 -4.97 -1.92
C THR A 179 10.94 -4.88 -2.99
N PRO A 180 11.12 -4.20 -4.13
CA PRO A 180 10.15 -4.19 -5.23
C PRO A 180 9.84 -5.59 -5.79
N ARG A 181 10.87 -6.44 -5.90
CA ARG A 181 10.71 -7.82 -6.38
C ARG A 181 9.91 -8.67 -5.39
N ALA A 182 10.22 -8.54 -4.09
CA ALA A 182 9.47 -9.22 -3.05
C ALA A 182 7.99 -8.79 -3.03
N LEU A 183 7.70 -7.48 -3.21
CA LEU A 183 6.34 -6.97 -3.33
C LEU A 183 5.60 -7.57 -4.54
N ALA A 184 6.25 -7.57 -5.71
CA ALA A 184 5.65 -8.11 -6.93
C ALA A 184 5.23 -9.56 -6.73
N ARG A 185 6.13 -10.38 -6.18
CA ARG A 185 5.90 -11.79 -5.86
C ARG A 185 4.80 -12.00 -4.83
N LEU A 186 4.80 -11.27 -3.72
CA LEU A 186 3.81 -11.43 -2.65
C LEU A 186 2.38 -11.15 -3.11
N ALA A 187 2.21 -10.21 -4.03
CA ALA A 187 0.88 -9.86 -4.53
C ALA A 187 0.25 -10.98 -5.38
N VAL A 188 1.03 -11.92 -5.90
CA VAL A 188 0.57 -13.02 -6.75
C VAL A 188 0.71 -14.36 -6.01
N PRO A 189 -0.30 -15.24 -6.01
CA PRO A 189 -1.59 -15.11 -6.68
C PRO A 189 -2.64 -14.39 -5.83
N PHE A 190 -2.31 -13.90 -4.64
CA PHE A 190 -3.34 -13.53 -3.65
C PHE A 190 -4.21 -12.32 -4.05
N LEU A 191 -3.59 -11.24 -4.54
CA LEU A 191 -4.27 -10.00 -4.95
C LEU A 191 -4.46 -9.88 -6.46
N GLY A 192 -3.76 -10.67 -7.27
CA GLY A 192 -3.88 -10.63 -8.72
C GLY A 192 -3.23 -11.84 -9.38
N ASP A 193 -3.44 -11.95 -10.68
CA ASP A 193 -2.79 -12.97 -11.53
C ASP A 193 -1.50 -12.43 -12.16
N LEU A 194 -1.34 -11.11 -12.20
CA LEU A 194 -0.15 -10.38 -12.61
C LEU A 194 0.06 -9.20 -11.64
N SER A 195 1.31 -8.96 -11.28
CA SER A 195 1.77 -7.83 -10.48
C SER A 195 2.96 -7.18 -11.17
N VAL A 196 2.94 -5.85 -11.25
CA VAL A 196 4.03 -5.05 -11.80
C VAL A 196 4.33 -3.91 -10.83
N VAL A 197 5.56 -3.84 -10.36
CA VAL A 197 6.04 -2.77 -9.46
C VAL A 197 7.02 -1.93 -10.24
N THR A 198 6.74 -0.63 -10.37
CA THR A 198 7.64 0.32 -11.04
C THR A 198 8.07 1.41 -10.07
N MET A 199 9.39 1.58 -9.91
CA MET A 199 10.01 2.62 -9.10
C MET A 199 10.48 3.78 -10.00
N PHE A 200 10.34 5.01 -9.51
CA PHE A 200 10.70 6.22 -10.25
C PHE A 200 11.79 7.03 -9.54
N ASP A 201 12.64 7.69 -10.33
CA ASP A 201 13.58 8.69 -9.81
C ASP A 201 12.88 10.01 -9.42
N ASP A 202 13.67 10.96 -8.91
CA ASP A 202 13.19 12.31 -8.56
C ASP A 202 12.67 13.11 -9.77
N GLN A 203 13.03 12.71 -10.99
CA GLN A 203 12.61 13.34 -12.25
C GLN A 203 11.37 12.65 -12.86
N GLY A 204 10.87 11.59 -12.23
CA GLY A 204 9.72 10.81 -12.70
C GLY A 204 10.06 9.80 -13.80
N HIS A 205 11.33 9.47 -14.02
CA HIS A 205 11.74 8.41 -14.93
C HIS A 205 11.76 7.04 -14.22
N PRO A 206 11.32 5.98 -14.90
CA PRO A 206 11.36 4.62 -14.33
C PRO A 206 12.81 4.16 -14.15
N GLN A 207 13.16 3.79 -12.91
CA GLN A 207 14.48 3.23 -12.56
C GLN A 207 14.47 1.71 -12.56
N GLN A 208 13.43 1.10 -12.01
CA GLN A 208 13.33 -0.34 -11.82
C GLN A 208 11.88 -0.79 -12.04
N THR A 209 11.71 -1.90 -12.77
CA THR A 209 10.40 -2.53 -12.97
C THR A 209 10.49 -4.03 -12.74
N GLU A 210 9.71 -4.52 -11.78
CA GLU A 210 9.63 -5.93 -11.38
C GLU A 210 8.27 -6.49 -11.75
N LEU A 211 8.25 -7.67 -12.37
CA LEU A 211 7.03 -8.37 -12.77
C LEU A 211 6.96 -9.73 -12.08
N ALA A 212 5.75 -10.10 -11.65
CA ALA A 212 5.41 -11.44 -11.22
C ALA A 212 4.03 -11.83 -11.75
N TRP A 213 3.85 -13.04 -12.25
CA TRP A 213 2.55 -13.51 -12.75
C TRP A 213 2.37 -15.01 -12.58
N ILE A 214 1.12 -15.47 -12.73
CA ILE A 214 0.78 -16.87 -12.88
C ILE A 214 0.30 -17.16 -14.31
N ASP A 215 0.76 -18.26 -14.89
CA ASP A 215 0.27 -18.73 -16.18
C ASP A 215 -1.07 -19.48 -16.06
N SER A 216 -1.57 -20.01 -17.18
CA SER A 216 -2.82 -20.78 -17.22
C SER A 216 -2.76 -22.08 -16.41
N ASP A 217 -1.56 -22.60 -16.14
CA ASP A 217 -1.31 -23.82 -15.37
C ASP A 217 -1.03 -23.52 -13.89
N GLN A 218 -1.24 -22.27 -13.47
CA GLN A 218 -0.99 -21.75 -12.11
C GLN A 218 0.48 -21.83 -11.67
N GLN A 219 1.43 -21.86 -12.61
CA GLN A 219 2.85 -21.78 -12.27
C GLN A 219 3.25 -20.31 -12.10
N PRO A 220 3.99 -19.96 -11.03
CA PRO A 220 4.49 -18.61 -10.81
C PRO A 220 5.73 -18.33 -11.67
N HIS A 221 5.80 -17.12 -12.21
CA HIS A 221 6.92 -16.61 -13.00
C HIS A 221 7.28 -15.20 -12.53
N GLU A 222 8.56 -14.85 -12.62
CA GLU A 222 9.10 -13.55 -12.22
C GLU A 222 10.10 -13.05 -13.25
N GLN A 223 10.11 -11.73 -13.49
CA GLN A 223 11.06 -11.09 -14.39
C GLN A 223 11.39 -9.67 -13.95
N THR A 224 12.68 -9.34 -13.92
CA THR A 224 13.17 -7.97 -13.76
C THR A 224 13.41 -7.37 -15.15
N LEU A 225 12.85 -6.18 -15.42
CA LEU A 225 13.12 -5.45 -16.66
C LEU A 225 14.30 -4.48 -16.48
N GLY A 226 15.04 -4.25 -17.57
CA GLY A 226 16.20 -3.36 -17.58
C GLY A 226 15.86 -1.90 -17.25
N GLN A 227 16.89 -1.15 -16.85
CA GLN A 227 16.77 0.28 -16.50
C GLN A 227 16.12 1.08 -17.65
N ARG A 228 15.11 1.90 -17.33
CA ARG A 228 14.25 2.68 -18.25
C ARG A 228 13.19 1.91 -19.05
N ALA A 229 12.95 0.62 -18.78
CA ALA A 229 11.77 -0.06 -19.30
C ALA A 229 10.52 0.45 -18.58
N GLY A 230 9.74 1.32 -19.23
CA GLY A 230 8.52 1.91 -18.68
C GLY A 230 7.26 1.39 -19.36
N LEU A 231 6.16 1.29 -18.59
CA LEU A 231 4.82 0.92 -19.07
C LEU A 231 4.36 1.78 -20.25
N SER A 232 4.21 1.16 -21.43
CA SER A 232 3.78 1.83 -22.67
C SER A 232 2.47 1.23 -23.19
N GLY A 233 1.71 2.00 -23.98
CA GLY A 233 0.38 1.62 -24.48
C GLY A 233 -0.76 2.16 -23.62
N GLY A 234 -1.94 1.53 -23.69
CA GLY A 234 -3.18 2.03 -23.05
C GLY A 234 -3.17 2.11 -21.52
N LEU A 235 -2.16 1.55 -20.84
CA LEU A 235 -1.99 1.63 -19.39
C LEU A 235 -1.04 2.75 -18.94
N ALA A 236 -0.34 3.40 -19.86
CA ALA A 236 0.59 4.49 -19.54
C ALA A 236 -0.11 5.70 -18.89
N GLU A 237 -1.28 6.07 -19.41
CA GLU A 237 -2.08 7.18 -18.89
C GLU A 237 -2.57 6.96 -17.44
N PRO A 238 -3.22 5.84 -17.09
CA PRO A 238 -3.57 5.52 -15.70
C PRO A 238 -2.38 5.60 -14.74
N LEU A 239 -1.22 5.06 -15.14
CA LEU A 239 -0.01 5.08 -14.32
C LEU A 239 0.48 6.51 -14.06
N GLN A 240 0.51 7.35 -15.11
CA GLN A 240 0.91 8.75 -14.97
C GLN A 240 -0.06 9.53 -14.09
N ARG A 241 -1.38 9.29 -14.21
CA ARG A 241 -2.37 9.93 -13.34
C ARG A 241 -2.18 9.52 -11.89
N VAL A 242 -2.05 8.22 -11.59
CA VAL A 242 -1.81 7.72 -10.23
C VAL A 242 -0.51 8.28 -9.65
N LEU A 243 0.55 8.39 -10.47
CA LEU A 243 1.82 8.99 -10.06
C LEU A 243 1.65 10.48 -9.69
N ALA A 244 0.88 11.22 -10.49
CA ALA A 244 0.65 12.66 -10.31
C ALA A 244 -0.32 12.98 -9.17
N THR A 245 -1.42 12.24 -9.04
CA THR A 245 -2.48 12.50 -8.04
C THR A 245 -2.21 11.80 -6.71
N GLY A 246 -1.48 10.68 -6.74
CA GLY A 246 -1.33 9.79 -5.58
C GLY A 246 -2.64 9.11 -5.18
N THR A 247 -3.59 8.95 -6.11
CA THR A 247 -4.88 8.27 -5.88
C THR A 247 -4.95 6.97 -6.68
N PRO A 248 -5.45 5.86 -6.12
CA PRO A 248 -5.64 4.61 -6.86
C PRO A 248 -6.57 4.75 -8.06
N GLU A 249 -6.30 4.01 -9.13
CA GLU A 249 -7.18 3.86 -10.29
C GLU A 249 -7.59 2.40 -10.50
N HIS A 250 -8.84 2.18 -10.89
CA HIS A 250 -9.38 0.85 -11.18
C HIS A 250 -10.02 0.84 -12.56
N LEU A 251 -9.57 -0.09 -13.41
CA LEU A 251 -10.09 -0.31 -14.75
C LEU A 251 -10.74 -1.70 -14.82
N GLU A 252 -12.01 -1.75 -15.21
CA GLU A 252 -12.77 -2.98 -15.42
C GLU A 252 -13.10 -3.18 -16.91
N ASP A 253 -13.43 -4.41 -17.29
CA ASP A 253 -13.99 -4.77 -18.60
C ASP A 253 -13.11 -4.38 -19.81
N LEU A 254 -11.78 -4.40 -19.63
CA LEU A 254 -10.78 -4.04 -20.63
C LEU A 254 -10.82 -4.89 -21.92
N GLY A 255 -11.55 -6.00 -21.92
CA GLY A 255 -11.77 -6.88 -23.09
C GLY A 255 -13.16 -6.78 -23.75
N ARG A 256 -14.05 -5.87 -23.33
CA ARG A 256 -15.43 -5.77 -23.85
C ARG A 256 -15.68 -4.58 -24.80
N GLN A 257 -14.83 -3.57 -24.81
CA GLN A 257 -15.00 -2.41 -25.69
C GLN A 257 -14.33 -2.67 -27.05
N GLN A 258 -15.03 -2.46 -28.16
CA GLN A 258 -14.46 -2.54 -29.52
C GLN A 258 -14.37 -1.15 -30.17
N PRO A 259 -13.26 -0.83 -30.86
CA PRO A 259 -12.04 -1.63 -31.02
C PRO A 259 -11.06 -1.34 -29.87
N ALA A 260 -10.99 -2.20 -28.86
CA ALA A 260 -9.85 -2.20 -27.94
C ALA A 260 -8.69 -2.96 -28.59
N PRO A 261 -7.46 -2.43 -28.61
CA PRO A 261 -6.29 -3.22 -28.93
C PRO A 261 -6.26 -4.47 -28.02
N PRO A 262 -5.84 -5.64 -28.52
CA PRO A 262 -5.83 -6.85 -27.70
C PRO A 262 -4.97 -6.63 -26.45
N ALA A 263 -5.40 -7.15 -25.30
CA ALA A 263 -4.83 -6.89 -23.97
C ALA A 263 -3.28 -6.96 -23.87
N TRP A 264 -2.62 -7.71 -24.75
CA TRP A 264 -1.16 -7.81 -24.82
C TRP A 264 -0.45 -6.61 -25.50
N GLU A 265 -1.15 -5.78 -26.29
CA GLU A 265 -0.64 -4.50 -26.79
C GLU A 265 -0.60 -3.40 -25.71
N MET A 266 -1.26 -3.62 -24.57
CA MET A 266 -1.29 -2.66 -23.45
C MET A 266 -0.11 -2.82 -22.48
N LEU A 267 0.72 -3.86 -22.65
CA LEU A 267 1.86 -4.21 -21.78
C LEU A 267 3.18 -4.36 -22.58
N THR A 268 3.30 -3.77 -23.77
CA THR A 268 4.56 -3.80 -24.52
C THR A 268 5.63 -2.97 -23.82
N LEU A 269 6.75 -3.58 -23.40
CA LEU A 269 7.84 -2.89 -22.69
C LEU A 269 9.20 -3.23 -23.28
N ASP A 270 9.58 -2.50 -24.32
CA ASP A 270 10.97 -2.16 -24.66
C ASP A 270 10.97 -1.20 -25.88
N ARG A 271 11.94 -0.26 -25.94
CA ARG A 271 12.40 0.41 -27.17
C ARG A 271 12.80 -0.58 -28.30
N ARG A 272 12.97 -1.88 -28.02
CA ARG A 272 13.31 -2.96 -28.96
C ARG A 272 12.13 -3.78 -29.49
N GLY A 273 10.90 -3.58 -28.99
CA GLY A 273 9.72 -4.30 -29.49
C GLY A 273 9.60 -5.77 -29.06
N GLU A 274 10.37 -6.23 -28.06
CA GLU A 274 10.23 -7.57 -27.48
C GLU A 274 8.97 -7.66 -26.59
N ARG A 275 8.30 -8.81 -26.60
CA ARG A 275 7.13 -9.08 -25.74
C ARG A 275 7.63 -9.72 -24.44
N PRO A 276 7.62 -9.01 -23.30
CA PRO A 276 8.10 -9.57 -22.04
C PRO A 276 7.16 -10.62 -21.47
N LEU A 277 5.86 -10.54 -21.78
CA LEU A 277 4.85 -11.49 -21.32
C LEU A 277 4.33 -12.37 -22.48
N PRO A 278 4.11 -13.68 -22.26
CA PRO A 278 3.26 -14.50 -23.12
C PRO A 278 1.84 -13.89 -23.19
N HIS A 279 0.98 -14.38 -24.10
CA HIS A 279 -0.42 -13.91 -24.19
C HIS A 279 -1.11 -13.98 -22.81
N PHE A 280 -1.26 -12.83 -22.14
CA PHE A 280 -1.92 -12.71 -20.84
C PHE A 280 -3.22 -11.92 -21.02
N PRO A 281 -4.39 -12.51 -20.70
CA PRO A 281 -5.65 -11.78 -20.79
C PRO A 281 -5.71 -10.74 -19.67
N LEU A 282 -6.03 -9.48 -19.99
CA LEU A 282 -6.31 -8.45 -18.98
C LEU A 282 -7.82 -8.23 -18.89
N LYS A 283 -8.43 -8.62 -17.76
CA LYS A 283 -9.86 -8.43 -17.51
C LYS A 283 -10.13 -7.21 -16.64
N ALA A 284 -9.33 -7.03 -15.60
CA ALA A 284 -9.40 -5.90 -14.68
C ALA A 284 -7.99 -5.53 -14.22
N VAL A 285 -7.75 -4.24 -13.99
CA VAL A 285 -6.46 -3.69 -13.57
C VAL A 285 -6.68 -2.71 -12.44
N LEU A 286 -5.93 -2.88 -11.35
CA LEU A 286 -5.88 -1.98 -10.22
C LEU A 286 -4.48 -1.35 -10.15
N VAL A 287 -4.42 -0.02 -10.15
CA VAL A 287 -3.17 0.75 -10.13
C VAL A 287 -3.10 1.53 -8.82
N LEU A 288 -2.04 1.31 -8.04
CA LEU A 288 -1.91 1.77 -6.67
C LEU A 288 -0.62 2.59 -6.49
N PRO A 289 -0.68 3.78 -5.88
CA PRO A 289 0.51 4.56 -5.61
C PRO A 289 1.28 3.97 -4.43
N LEU A 290 2.60 3.81 -4.57
CA LEU A 290 3.50 3.49 -3.47
C LEU A 290 3.92 4.79 -2.79
N ARG A 291 3.09 5.26 -1.86
CA ARG A 291 3.25 6.58 -1.23
C ARG A 291 3.79 6.47 0.20
N ALA A 292 4.89 7.16 0.47
CA ALA A 292 5.49 7.27 1.80
C ALA A 292 5.83 8.73 2.10
N ARG A 293 5.54 9.16 3.34
CA ARG A 293 5.86 10.53 3.84
C ARG A 293 5.44 11.66 2.90
N GLY A 294 4.28 11.51 2.25
CA GLY A 294 3.71 12.50 1.34
C GLY A 294 4.19 12.40 -0.11
N ARG A 295 5.21 11.59 -0.41
CA ARG A 295 5.82 11.41 -1.73
C ARG A 295 5.45 10.06 -2.35
N THR A 296 5.17 10.04 -3.65
CA THR A 296 5.00 8.79 -4.43
C THR A 296 6.38 8.31 -4.88
N LEU A 297 6.78 7.11 -4.44
CA LEU A 297 8.06 6.48 -4.78
C LEU A 297 7.96 5.58 -6.02
N GLY A 298 6.76 5.06 -6.26
CA GLY A 298 6.52 4.02 -7.24
C GLY A 298 5.03 3.80 -7.47
N VAL A 299 4.74 2.85 -8.33
CA VAL A 299 3.37 2.39 -8.62
C VAL A 299 3.36 0.86 -8.60
N LEU A 300 2.36 0.30 -7.94
CA LEU A 300 2.01 -1.11 -7.97
C LEU A 300 0.79 -1.28 -8.87
N MET A 301 0.94 -2.06 -9.93
CA MET A 301 -0.16 -2.46 -10.81
C MET A 301 -0.47 -3.93 -10.56
N LEU A 302 -1.74 -4.23 -10.33
CA LEU A 302 -2.27 -5.58 -10.17
C LEU A 302 -3.27 -5.83 -11.28
N ALA A 303 -3.23 -7.01 -11.90
CA ALA A 303 -4.17 -7.37 -12.95
C ALA A 303 -4.77 -8.75 -12.73
N MET A 304 -6.04 -8.88 -13.12
CA MET A 304 -6.77 -10.14 -13.20
C MET A 304 -6.73 -10.64 -14.63
N GLY A 305 -6.37 -11.91 -14.81
CA GLY A 305 -6.29 -12.56 -16.11
C GLY A 305 -7.04 -13.87 -16.14
N HIS A 306 -6.34 -14.98 -15.95
CA HIS A 306 -6.91 -16.32 -16.04
C HIS A 306 -7.99 -16.58 -14.98
N SER A 307 -7.91 -15.93 -13.81
CA SER A 307 -8.91 -16.10 -12.77
C SER A 307 -10.26 -15.47 -13.13
N GLN A 308 -11.32 -15.94 -12.46
CA GLN A 308 -12.67 -15.36 -12.52
C GLN A 308 -12.88 -14.31 -11.41
N ARG A 309 -11.81 -13.90 -10.73
CA ARG A 309 -11.85 -12.94 -9.63
C ARG A 309 -12.06 -11.52 -10.14
N ARG A 310 -12.56 -10.66 -9.26
CA ARG A 310 -12.76 -9.22 -9.51
C ARG A 310 -12.27 -8.43 -8.30
N TYR A 311 -11.94 -7.17 -8.52
CA TYR A 311 -11.56 -6.25 -7.44
C TYR A 311 -12.81 -5.64 -6.81
N GLY A 312 -13.35 -6.31 -5.78
CA GLY A 312 -14.38 -5.73 -4.93
C GLY A 312 -13.82 -4.64 -4.00
N PRO A 313 -14.67 -4.00 -3.18
CA PRO A 313 -14.22 -3.01 -2.20
C PRO A 313 -13.21 -3.58 -1.19
N ALA A 314 -13.35 -4.85 -0.80
CA ALA A 314 -12.48 -5.48 0.17
C ALA A 314 -11.10 -5.82 -0.39
N GLU A 315 -11.03 -6.33 -1.63
CA GLU A 315 -9.76 -6.61 -2.31
C GLU A 315 -8.99 -5.33 -2.59
N ARG A 316 -9.69 -4.25 -2.94
CA ARG A 316 -9.07 -2.92 -3.15
C ARG A 316 -8.48 -2.37 -1.86
N ALA A 317 -9.25 -2.38 -0.76
CA ALA A 317 -8.75 -1.93 0.54
C ALA A 317 -7.52 -2.73 1.01
N LEU A 318 -7.50 -4.04 0.75
CA LEU A 318 -6.39 -4.90 1.08
C LEU A 318 -5.14 -4.61 0.24
N ALA A 319 -5.31 -4.38 -1.05
CA ALA A 319 -4.22 -4.00 -1.95
C ALA A 319 -3.66 -2.61 -1.62
N GLU A 320 -4.51 -1.66 -1.21
CA GLU A 320 -4.10 -0.36 -0.69
C GLU A 320 -3.29 -0.48 0.60
N ASP A 321 -3.70 -1.33 1.56
CA ASP A 321 -2.93 -1.56 2.80
C ASP A 321 -1.55 -2.18 2.49
N LEU A 322 -1.49 -3.15 1.58
CA LEU A 322 -0.22 -3.71 1.12
C LEU A 322 0.67 -2.65 0.47
N ALA A 323 0.12 -1.84 -0.45
CA ALA A 323 0.85 -0.78 -1.13
C ALA A 323 1.41 0.25 -0.14
N GLY A 324 0.62 0.65 0.87
CA GLY A 324 1.06 1.57 1.92
C GLY A 324 2.21 1.00 2.76
N ARG A 325 2.12 -0.27 3.19
CA ARG A 325 3.19 -0.95 3.93
C ARG A 325 4.47 -1.08 3.12
N ALA A 326 4.33 -1.47 1.85
CA ALA A 326 5.46 -1.61 0.96
C ALA A 326 6.15 -0.27 0.67
N ALA A 327 5.38 0.80 0.48
CA ALA A 327 5.93 2.13 0.30
C ALA A 327 6.78 2.58 1.50
N ILE A 328 6.31 2.32 2.74
CA ILE A 328 7.08 2.63 3.95
C ILE A 328 8.36 1.79 4.02
N ALA A 329 8.29 0.49 3.73
CA ALA A 329 9.45 -0.38 3.72
C ALA A 329 10.49 0.08 2.69
N MET A 330 10.05 0.44 1.47
CA MET A 330 10.91 0.96 0.41
C MET A 330 11.54 2.31 0.76
N ASP A 331 10.80 3.23 1.38
CA ASP A 331 11.36 4.51 1.84
C ASP A 331 12.45 4.29 2.90
N ASN A 332 12.22 3.35 3.82
CA ASN A 332 13.20 3.01 4.85
C ASN A 332 14.45 2.36 4.26
N ALA A 333 14.31 1.42 3.31
CA ALA A 333 15.43 0.82 2.60
C ALA A 333 16.27 1.88 1.86
N ARG A 334 15.60 2.79 1.13
CA ARG A 334 16.27 3.91 0.43
C ARG A 334 17.03 4.82 1.39
N LEU A 335 16.42 5.19 2.52
CA LEU A 335 17.08 6.04 3.52
C LEU A 335 18.29 5.35 4.14
N TYR A 336 18.18 4.05 4.39
CA TYR A 336 19.28 3.26 4.95
C TYR A 336 20.46 3.19 3.96
N GLN A 337 20.19 2.94 2.68
CA GLN A 337 21.20 2.96 1.62
C GLN A 337 21.87 4.33 1.51
N ASN A 338 21.11 5.42 1.51
CA ASN A 338 21.67 6.78 1.48
C ASN A 338 22.61 7.07 2.66
N ILE A 339 22.27 6.56 3.85
CA ILE A 339 23.13 6.67 5.04
C ILE A 339 24.41 5.87 4.86
N GLN A 340 24.31 4.62 4.38
CA GLN A 340 25.47 3.76 4.14
C GLN A 340 26.41 4.35 3.07
N GLU A 341 25.88 4.84 1.95
CA GLU A 341 26.68 5.47 0.91
C GLU A 341 27.40 6.73 1.41
N ASN A 342 26.73 7.53 2.26
CA ASN A 342 27.34 8.71 2.86
C ASN A 342 28.45 8.33 3.85
N ASP A 343 28.20 7.33 4.70
CA ASP A 343 29.21 6.85 5.64
C ASP A 343 30.42 6.26 4.92
N GLN A 344 30.19 5.50 3.85
CA GLN A 344 31.25 4.98 2.99
C GLN A 344 32.08 6.11 2.37
N ARG A 345 31.43 7.09 1.71
CA ARG A 345 32.12 8.26 1.14
C ARG A 345 32.90 9.04 2.19
N LYS A 346 32.36 9.17 3.40
CA LYS A 346 33.04 9.82 4.53
C LYS A 346 34.26 9.03 4.99
N ASN A 347 34.16 7.71 5.07
CA ASN A 347 35.27 6.84 5.48
C ASN A 347 36.38 6.83 4.42
N GLU A 348 36.02 6.78 3.13
CA GLU A 348 36.94 6.92 2.00
C GLU A 348 37.65 8.29 2.06
N PHE A 349 36.89 9.36 2.28
CA PHE A 349 37.43 10.71 2.47
C PHE A 349 38.41 10.81 3.65
N LEU A 350 38.07 10.23 4.81
CA LEU A 350 38.95 10.25 5.98
C LEU A 350 40.24 9.44 5.75
N ALA A 351 40.14 8.27 5.11
CA ALA A 351 41.29 7.45 4.79
C ALA A 351 42.25 8.18 3.84
N MET A 352 41.71 8.79 2.79
CA MET A 352 42.48 9.57 1.84
C MET A 352 43.11 10.82 2.48
N LEU A 353 42.37 11.59 3.30
CA LEU A 353 42.94 12.71 4.05
C LEU A 353 44.11 12.28 4.94
N ALA A 354 44.00 11.13 5.60
CA ALA A 354 45.09 10.61 6.42
C ALA A 354 46.32 10.30 5.57
N HIS A 355 46.15 9.80 4.34
CA HIS A 355 47.24 9.59 3.39
C HIS A 355 47.85 10.92 2.92
N GLU A 356 47.03 11.88 2.48
CA GLU A 356 47.48 13.20 2.02
C GLU A 356 48.19 14.01 3.10
N LEU A 357 47.81 13.86 4.37
CA LEU A 357 48.51 14.49 5.49
C LEU A 357 49.79 13.74 5.88
N ARG A 358 49.81 12.40 5.78
CA ARG A 358 51.01 11.59 6.09
C ARG A 358 52.14 11.85 5.10
N ASN A 359 51.80 12.06 3.83
CA ASN A 359 52.75 12.29 2.75
C ASN A 359 53.72 13.46 2.99
N PRO A 360 53.29 14.69 3.35
CA PRO A 360 54.19 15.79 3.67
C PRO A 360 54.87 15.63 5.04
N LEU A 361 54.25 14.92 6.00
CA LEU A 361 54.83 14.68 7.32
C LEU A 361 56.03 13.73 7.30
N ALA A 362 56.04 12.73 6.40
CA ALA A 362 57.13 11.77 6.30
C ALA A 362 58.49 12.42 5.95
N PRO A 363 58.60 13.25 4.89
CA PRO A 363 59.83 13.98 4.56
C PRO A 363 60.25 14.95 5.66
N ILE A 364 59.31 15.67 6.31
CA ILE A 364 59.61 16.57 7.43
C ILE A 364 60.29 15.79 8.56
N ARG A 365 59.71 14.65 8.96
CA ARG A 365 60.25 13.81 10.03
C ARG A 365 61.65 13.30 9.68
N THR A 366 61.85 12.83 8.45
CA THR A 366 63.16 12.36 7.98
C THR A 366 64.19 13.50 7.98
N ALA A 367 63.83 14.69 7.52
CA ALA A 367 64.71 15.85 7.54
C ALA A 367 65.14 16.24 8.96
N LEU A 368 64.19 16.29 9.90
CA LEU A 368 64.47 16.57 11.31
C LEU A 368 65.40 15.53 11.92
N GLN A 369 65.23 14.25 11.57
CA GLN A 369 66.10 13.17 12.04
C GLN A 369 67.53 13.28 11.48
N ILE A 370 67.68 13.70 10.21
CA ILE A 370 68.99 13.97 9.61
C ILE A 370 69.69 15.14 10.33
N MET A 371 68.96 16.21 10.64
CA MET A 371 69.49 17.35 11.40
C MET A 371 69.92 16.96 12.82
N GLN A 372 69.28 15.97 13.45
CA GLN A 372 69.65 15.48 14.79
C GLN A 372 70.88 14.56 14.77
N LEU A 373 71.11 13.83 13.68
CA LEU A 373 72.18 12.83 13.57
C LEU A 373 73.51 13.40 13.04
N ARG A 374 73.51 14.58 12.40
CA ARG A 374 74.70 15.22 11.85
C ARG A 374 74.87 16.64 12.39
N ALA A 375 76.10 17.02 12.75
CA ALA A 375 76.52 18.41 12.63
C ALA A 375 76.67 18.69 11.12
N ALA A 376 75.55 18.96 10.45
CA ALA A 376 75.53 19.21 9.02
C ALA A 376 76.24 20.53 8.70
N ASP A 377 77.01 20.56 7.60
CA ASP A 377 77.58 21.80 7.07
C ASP A 377 76.45 22.78 6.71
N GLU A 378 76.69 24.11 6.78
CA GLU A 378 75.68 25.15 6.54
C GLU A 378 74.83 24.98 5.25
N PRO A 379 75.37 24.53 4.09
CA PRO A 379 74.59 24.37 2.86
C PRO A 379 73.54 23.24 2.93
N ASP A 380 73.86 22.12 3.60
CA ASP A 380 72.95 20.99 3.77
C ASP A 380 71.81 21.33 4.74
N LEU A 381 72.10 22.16 5.75
CA LEU A 381 71.12 22.62 6.71
C LEU A 381 70.07 23.54 6.06
N GLN A 382 70.50 24.39 5.12
CA GLN A 382 69.60 25.28 4.38
C GLN A 382 68.67 24.50 3.46
N ALA A 383 69.19 23.52 2.70
CA ALA A 383 68.37 22.67 1.84
C ALA A 383 67.31 21.87 2.62
N ILE A 384 67.66 21.38 3.82
CA ILE A 384 66.72 20.70 4.72
C ILE A 384 65.64 21.66 5.24
N ARG A 385 66.00 22.88 5.65
CA ARG A 385 65.05 23.91 6.08
C ARG A 385 64.06 24.26 4.96
N ASP A 386 64.56 24.51 3.75
CA ASP A 386 63.71 24.85 2.61
C ASP A 386 62.74 23.70 2.26
N MET A 387 63.17 22.44 2.42
CA MET A 387 62.28 21.28 2.23
C MET A 387 61.19 21.24 3.30
N ILE A 388 61.52 21.42 4.58
CA ILE A 388 60.52 21.46 5.66
C ILE A 388 59.52 22.59 5.40
N GLU A 389 59.99 23.79 5.04
CA GLU A 389 59.14 24.94 4.78
C GLU A 389 58.15 24.67 3.63
N ARG A 390 58.62 24.08 2.52
CA ARG A 390 57.73 23.67 1.42
C ARG A 390 56.67 22.66 1.86
N GLN A 391 57.02 21.66 2.66
CA GLN A 391 56.08 20.65 3.14
C GLN A 391 55.06 21.22 4.15
N VAL A 392 55.49 22.13 5.03
CA VAL A 392 54.59 22.84 5.95
C VAL A 392 53.62 23.73 5.17
N GLN A 393 54.11 24.48 4.18
CA GLN A 393 53.25 25.33 3.35
C GLN A 393 52.26 24.51 2.51
N HIS A 394 52.63 23.29 2.12
CA HIS A 394 51.71 22.34 1.48
C HIS A 394 50.62 21.88 2.46
N LEU A 395 50.99 21.53 3.70
CA LEU A 395 50.04 21.10 4.72
C LEU A 395 49.05 22.21 5.12
N VAL A 396 49.50 23.46 5.21
CA VAL A 396 48.63 24.62 5.46
C VAL A 396 47.60 24.77 4.34
N ARG A 397 48.03 24.69 3.07
CA ARG A 397 47.11 24.74 1.92
C ARG A 397 46.08 23.62 1.94
N LEU A 398 46.51 22.38 2.20
CA LEU A 398 45.59 21.22 2.32
C LEU A 398 44.56 21.42 3.42
N VAL A 399 44.94 21.97 4.57
CA VAL A 399 44.02 22.25 5.67
C VAL A 399 43.04 23.37 5.32
N ASP A 400 43.51 24.43 4.67
CA ASP A 400 42.65 25.54 4.23
C ASP A 400 41.63 25.07 3.18
N ASP A 401 42.06 24.27 2.20
CA ASP A 401 41.18 23.66 1.19
C ASP A 401 40.12 22.76 1.85
N LEU A 402 40.52 21.96 2.85
CA LEU A 402 39.60 21.12 3.62
C LEU A 402 38.56 21.94 4.39
N LEU A 403 38.97 23.06 5.00
CA LEU A 403 38.07 23.96 5.71
C LEU A 403 37.08 24.64 4.77
N ASP A 404 37.52 25.03 3.56
CA ASP A 404 36.66 25.59 2.53
C ASP A 404 35.65 24.56 2.04
N ILE A 405 36.08 23.33 1.70
CA ILE A 405 35.17 22.22 1.34
C ILE A 405 34.13 22.00 2.43
N SER A 406 34.56 21.94 3.69
CA SER A 406 33.67 21.69 4.83
C SER A 406 32.63 22.79 5.05
N ARG A 407 32.94 24.04 4.68
CA ARG A 407 32.00 25.17 4.69
C ARG A 407 31.04 25.12 3.50
N ILE A 408 31.52 24.68 2.33
CA ILE A 408 30.71 24.50 1.11
C ILE A 408 29.67 23.40 1.31
N THR A 409 30.08 22.19 1.69
CA THR A 409 29.18 21.03 1.85
C THR A 409 28.10 21.26 2.91
N ARG A 410 28.35 22.13 3.88
CA ARG A 410 27.37 22.51 4.92
C ARG A 410 26.50 23.71 4.54
N GLY A 411 26.64 24.26 3.33
CA GLY A 411 25.91 25.45 2.87
C GLY A 411 26.23 26.71 3.67
N LYS A 412 27.38 26.76 4.35
CA LYS A 412 27.77 27.88 5.24
C LYS A 412 28.67 28.91 4.56
N ILE A 413 29.02 28.74 3.28
CA ILE A 413 29.69 29.79 2.52
C ILE A 413 28.72 30.94 2.31
N LYS A 414 29.12 32.13 2.79
CA LYS A 414 28.48 33.39 2.43
C LYS A 414 29.38 34.07 1.40
N LEU A 415 28.87 34.19 0.17
CA LEU A 415 29.55 34.93 -0.90
C LEU A 415 29.33 36.42 -0.70
N GLN A 416 30.41 37.21 -0.76
CA GLN A 416 30.31 38.66 -0.73
C GLN A 416 30.12 39.18 -2.16
N MET A 417 28.87 39.13 -2.62
CA MET A 417 28.51 39.54 -3.98
C MET A 417 28.66 41.05 -4.15
N GLN A 418 29.49 41.46 -5.10
CA GLN A 418 29.65 42.86 -5.48
C GLN A 418 29.94 42.99 -6.99
N PRO A 419 29.77 44.18 -7.60
CA PRO A 419 30.20 44.41 -8.97
C PRO A 419 31.73 44.34 -9.06
N VAL A 420 32.25 43.40 -9.84
CA VAL A 420 33.70 43.16 -10.01
C VAL A 420 34.06 43.21 -11.48
N ASP A 421 35.14 43.91 -11.82
CA ASP A 421 35.75 43.85 -13.15
C ASP A 421 36.64 42.61 -13.28
N LEU A 422 36.37 41.74 -14.24
CA LEU A 422 37.14 40.51 -14.46
C LEU A 422 38.62 40.77 -14.75
N ALA A 423 38.98 41.92 -15.31
CA ALA A 423 40.37 42.29 -15.52
C ALA A 423 41.16 42.32 -14.19
N SER A 424 40.54 42.84 -13.13
CA SER A 424 41.14 42.90 -11.79
C SER A 424 41.29 41.52 -11.14
N VAL A 425 40.36 40.62 -11.42
CA VAL A 425 40.39 39.23 -10.93
C VAL A 425 41.49 38.44 -11.62
N VAL A 426 41.58 38.56 -12.95
CA VAL A 426 42.65 37.95 -13.75
C VAL A 426 44.02 38.43 -13.29
N HIS A 427 44.18 39.74 -13.06
CA HIS A 427 45.44 40.29 -12.57
C HIS A 427 45.88 39.64 -11.24
N ARG A 428 44.99 39.59 -10.25
CA ARG A 428 45.27 39.00 -8.94
C ARG A 428 45.59 37.50 -9.02
N ALA A 429 44.87 36.77 -9.87
CA ALA A 429 45.12 35.34 -10.07
C ALA A 429 46.49 35.10 -10.73
N VAL A 430 46.82 35.87 -11.78
CA VAL A 430 48.12 35.79 -12.46
C VAL A 430 49.26 36.15 -11.50
N GLU A 431 49.13 37.19 -10.67
CA GLU A 431 50.15 37.54 -9.67
C GLU A 431 50.42 36.40 -8.69
N THR A 432 49.38 35.68 -8.28
CA THR A 432 49.50 34.56 -7.33
C THR A 432 50.12 33.32 -7.97
N SER A 433 49.83 33.06 -9.25
CA SER A 433 50.34 31.90 -10.00
C SER A 433 51.70 32.14 -10.68
N ARG A 434 52.10 33.40 -10.86
CA ARG A 434 53.33 33.81 -11.56
C ARG A 434 54.61 33.12 -11.06
N PRO A 435 54.87 32.98 -9.75
CA PRO A 435 56.09 32.33 -9.27
C PRO A 435 56.25 30.88 -9.77
N LEU A 436 55.15 30.12 -9.84
CA LEU A 436 55.17 28.74 -10.32
C LEU A 436 55.39 28.68 -11.84
N ILE A 437 54.75 29.58 -12.58
CA ILE A 437 54.85 29.69 -14.05
C ILE A 437 56.28 30.06 -14.47
N GLU A 438 56.88 31.03 -13.79
CA GLU A 438 58.25 31.48 -14.06
C GLU A 438 59.28 30.43 -13.65
N LEU A 439 59.09 29.75 -12.51
CA LEU A 439 59.96 28.66 -12.06
C LEU A 439 60.03 27.51 -13.09
N ARG A 440 58.91 27.21 -13.76
CA ARG A 440 58.85 26.18 -14.82
C ARG A 440 59.05 26.73 -16.23
N GLN A 441 59.45 27.99 -16.36
CA GLN A 441 59.76 28.65 -17.64
C GLN A 441 58.60 28.63 -18.66
N HIS A 442 57.35 28.64 -18.20
CA HIS A 442 56.19 28.59 -19.11
C HIS A 442 55.92 29.94 -19.78
N GLU A 443 55.48 29.91 -21.03
CA GLU A 443 54.99 31.09 -21.75
C GLU A 443 53.51 31.33 -21.40
N LEU A 444 53.24 32.35 -20.58
CA LEU A 444 51.87 32.75 -20.22
C LEU A 444 51.39 33.89 -21.12
N THR A 445 50.33 33.63 -21.90
CA THR A 445 49.61 34.64 -22.68
C THR A 445 48.30 35.01 -21.98
N VAL A 446 48.12 36.28 -21.65
CA VAL A 446 46.88 36.80 -21.05
C VAL A 446 46.17 37.72 -22.03
N ALA A 447 44.94 37.41 -22.40
CA ALA A 447 44.11 38.22 -23.28
C ALA A 447 42.83 38.65 -22.56
N VAL A 448 42.75 39.92 -22.21
CA VAL A 448 41.56 40.55 -21.60
C VAL A 448 41.06 41.63 -22.56
N PRO A 449 39.75 41.71 -22.85
CA PRO A 449 39.21 42.71 -23.76
C PRO A 449 39.40 44.11 -23.16
N PRO A 450 39.57 45.14 -24.00
CA PRO A 450 39.72 46.52 -23.55
C PRO A 450 38.42 47.08 -22.94
N GLU A 451 37.27 46.48 -23.23
CA GLU A 451 36.00 46.81 -22.62
C GLU A 451 35.87 46.16 -21.23
N SER A 452 35.43 46.94 -20.23
CA SER A 452 35.24 46.46 -18.85
C SER A 452 34.15 45.38 -18.80
N VAL A 453 34.52 44.15 -18.46
CA VAL A 453 33.60 43.03 -18.27
C VAL A 453 33.27 42.93 -16.78
N ARG A 454 32.10 43.47 -16.40
CA ARG A 454 31.64 43.50 -15.01
C ARG A 454 30.67 42.37 -14.71
N VAL A 455 30.92 41.66 -13.62
CA VAL A 455 30.06 40.58 -13.11
C VAL A 455 29.71 40.84 -11.64
N GLN A 456 28.55 40.34 -11.19
CA GLN A 456 28.23 40.28 -9.76
C GLN A 456 28.88 39.03 -9.18
N ALA A 457 29.96 39.19 -8.41
CA ALA A 457 30.73 38.07 -7.87
C ALA A 457 31.46 38.44 -6.58
N ASP A 458 31.94 37.42 -5.87
CA ASP A 458 32.92 37.58 -4.80
C ASP A 458 34.33 37.62 -5.43
N PRO A 459 35.07 38.74 -5.33
CA PRO A 459 36.35 38.90 -6.02
C PRO A 459 37.44 37.97 -5.46
N ILE A 460 37.35 37.57 -4.19
CA ILE A 460 38.35 36.70 -3.55
C ILE A 460 38.13 35.27 -4.06
N ARG A 461 36.87 34.81 -4.05
CA ARG A 461 36.53 33.46 -4.52
C ARG A 461 36.73 33.29 -6.02
N LEU A 462 36.40 34.30 -6.82
CA LEU A 462 36.61 34.23 -8.27
C LEU A 462 38.10 34.22 -8.63
N ALA A 463 38.94 35.02 -7.93
CA ALA A 463 40.39 34.96 -8.11
C ALA A 463 40.97 33.61 -7.69
N GLN A 464 40.44 32.99 -6.63
CA GLN A 464 40.83 31.64 -6.19
C GLN A 464 40.51 30.58 -7.27
N VAL A 465 39.34 30.64 -7.90
CA VAL A 465 38.97 29.73 -9.01
C VAL A 465 39.97 29.85 -10.16
N VAL A 466 40.24 31.08 -10.63
CA VAL A 466 41.17 31.31 -11.75
C VAL A 466 42.60 30.89 -11.36
N GLY A 467 43.04 31.21 -10.13
CA GLY A 467 44.34 30.79 -9.61
C GLY A 467 44.50 29.27 -9.53
N ASN A 468 43.45 28.54 -9.11
CA ASN A 468 43.46 27.08 -9.07
C ASN A 468 43.61 26.48 -10.47
N LEU A 469 42.88 27.02 -11.46
CA LEU A 469 43.00 26.57 -12.85
C LEU A 469 44.38 26.87 -13.44
N LEU A 470 44.94 28.06 -13.21
CA LEU A 470 46.29 28.42 -13.65
C LEU A 470 47.37 27.57 -13.00
N ASN A 471 47.24 27.29 -11.70
CA ASN A 471 48.18 26.43 -10.98
C ASN A 471 48.12 24.99 -11.48
N ASN A 472 46.92 24.48 -11.79
CA ASN A 472 46.76 23.17 -12.41
C ASN A 472 47.41 23.14 -13.81
N ALA A 473 47.12 24.14 -14.66
CA ALA A 473 47.77 24.27 -15.96
C ALA A 473 49.30 24.28 -15.84
N ALA A 474 49.86 25.06 -14.91
CA ALA A 474 51.30 25.11 -14.66
C ALA A 474 51.87 23.82 -14.05
N LYS A 475 51.08 23.02 -13.33
CA LYS A 475 51.54 21.75 -12.78
C LYS A 475 51.60 20.64 -13.83
N TYR A 476 50.65 20.62 -14.77
CA TYR A 476 50.48 19.54 -15.75
C TYR A 476 51.03 19.88 -17.15
N THR A 477 51.53 21.10 -17.33
CA THR A 477 52.32 21.49 -18.51
C THR A 477 53.79 21.17 -18.28
N GLU A 478 54.44 20.61 -19.31
CA GLU A 478 55.89 20.39 -19.30
C GLU A 478 56.67 21.71 -19.26
N GLU A 479 57.89 21.67 -18.74
CA GLU A 479 58.76 22.85 -18.63
C GLU A 479 58.97 23.51 -20.01
N GLY A 480 58.87 24.84 -20.08
CA GLY A 480 58.90 25.57 -21.35
C GLY A 480 57.60 25.54 -22.18
N GLY A 481 56.54 24.88 -21.70
CA GLY A 481 55.24 24.84 -22.38
C GLY A 481 54.46 26.16 -22.32
N ARG A 482 53.26 26.17 -22.91
CA ARG A 482 52.45 27.40 -23.08
C ARG A 482 51.12 27.32 -22.35
N ILE A 483 50.74 28.43 -21.73
CA ILE A 483 49.48 28.60 -21.01
C ILE A 483 48.80 29.87 -21.52
N TRP A 484 47.50 29.79 -21.80
CA TRP A 484 46.67 30.92 -22.19
C TRP A 484 45.58 31.15 -21.17
N LEU A 485 45.37 32.41 -20.81
CA LEU A 485 44.22 32.88 -20.03
C LEU A 485 43.47 33.93 -20.84
N THR A 486 42.25 33.63 -21.24
CA THR A 486 41.41 34.56 -22.00
C THR A 486 40.13 34.91 -21.26
N VAL A 487 39.67 36.15 -21.43
CA VAL A 487 38.37 36.63 -20.99
C VAL A 487 37.60 37.04 -22.24
N GLU A 488 36.37 36.58 -22.39
CA GLU A 488 35.50 36.94 -23.51
C GLU A 488 34.10 37.22 -22.99
N ARG A 489 33.41 38.18 -23.63
CA ARG A 489 31.97 38.38 -23.41
C ARG A 489 31.22 37.60 -24.48
N ALA A 490 30.43 36.61 -24.06
CA ALA A 490 29.58 35.80 -24.91
C ALA A 490 28.11 36.13 -24.63
N GLY A 491 27.59 37.18 -25.29
CA GLY A 491 26.25 37.68 -25.04
C GLY A 491 26.10 38.27 -23.62
N ASP A 492 25.24 37.63 -22.82
CA ASP A 492 24.98 38.00 -21.42
C ASP A 492 25.91 37.30 -20.42
N GLU A 493 26.78 36.40 -20.90
CA GLU A 493 27.75 35.69 -20.06
C GLU A 493 29.17 36.19 -20.27
N ALA A 494 29.99 36.07 -19.22
CA ALA A 494 31.42 36.26 -19.30
C ALA A 494 32.11 34.91 -19.21
N VAL A 495 32.98 34.62 -20.19
CA VAL A 495 33.67 33.34 -20.33
C VAL A 495 35.15 33.54 -20.02
N LEU A 496 35.62 32.87 -18.97
CA LEU A 496 37.03 32.75 -18.62
C LEU A 496 37.54 31.41 -19.15
N ARG A 497 38.61 31.41 -19.93
CA ARG A 497 39.23 30.18 -20.45
C ARG A 497 40.68 30.10 -20.00
N VAL A 498 41.04 28.98 -19.39
CA VAL A 498 42.43 28.56 -19.20
C VAL A 498 42.70 27.43 -20.17
N ARG A 499 43.74 27.56 -20.98
CA ARG A 499 44.20 26.55 -21.92
C ARG A 499 45.68 26.30 -21.68
N ASP A 500 46.11 25.06 -21.81
CA ASP A 500 47.50 24.68 -21.71
C ASP A 500 47.91 23.69 -22.82
N THR A 501 49.21 23.47 -22.95
CA THR A 501 49.81 22.46 -23.84
C THR A 501 50.27 21.22 -23.06
N GLY A 502 49.68 20.96 -21.90
CA GLY A 502 50.05 19.84 -21.05
C GLY A 502 49.54 18.50 -21.57
N MET A 503 49.69 17.50 -20.71
CA MET A 503 49.44 16.08 -20.99
C MET A 503 47.98 15.73 -21.39
N GLY A 504 47.03 16.65 -21.19
CA GLY A 504 45.62 16.42 -21.46
C GLY A 504 44.94 15.51 -20.41
N ILE A 505 43.61 15.43 -20.48
CA ILE A 505 42.78 14.64 -19.57
C ILE A 505 42.17 13.48 -20.39
N PRO A 506 42.30 12.22 -19.93
CA PRO A 506 41.65 11.07 -20.57
C PRO A 506 40.13 11.25 -20.69
N PRO A 507 39.49 10.85 -21.82
CA PRO A 507 38.06 11.10 -22.06
C PRO A 507 37.10 10.53 -21.00
N ASP A 508 37.46 9.40 -20.41
CA ASP A 508 36.76 8.72 -19.34
C ASP A 508 36.81 9.47 -18.00
N MET A 509 37.80 10.35 -17.82
CA MET A 509 37.99 11.17 -16.61
C MET A 509 37.41 12.58 -16.75
N LEU A 510 36.95 13.00 -17.94
CA LEU A 510 36.41 14.34 -18.16
C LEU A 510 35.16 14.63 -17.32
N SER A 511 34.33 13.61 -17.05
CA SER A 511 33.12 13.78 -16.23
C SER A 511 33.39 13.86 -14.73
N SER A 512 34.53 13.35 -14.25
CA SER A 512 34.88 13.25 -12.84
C SER A 512 36.03 14.16 -12.41
N VAL A 513 36.59 14.97 -13.32
CA VAL A 513 37.75 15.85 -13.03
C VAL A 513 37.45 16.92 -11.96
N PHE A 514 36.18 17.28 -11.77
CA PHE A 514 35.74 18.21 -10.74
C PHE A 514 35.26 17.51 -9.46
N ASP A 515 35.24 16.18 -9.44
CA ASP A 515 34.94 15.44 -8.23
C ASP A 515 36.09 15.61 -7.23
N LEU A 516 35.71 15.61 -5.96
CA LEU A 516 36.64 15.83 -4.87
C LEU A 516 37.74 14.76 -4.89
N PHE A 517 38.99 15.22 -4.93
CA PHE A 517 40.20 14.38 -4.86
C PHE A 517 40.39 13.41 -6.02
N THR A 518 39.75 13.65 -7.18
CA THR A 518 40.09 12.92 -8.40
C THR A 518 41.53 13.23 -8.81
N GLN A 519 42.36 12.20 -8.79
CA GLN A 519 43.71 12.24 -9.35
C GLN A 519 43.72 11.42 -10.64
N VAL A 520 44.14 12.04 -11.74
CA VAL A 520 44.42 11.32 -12.98
C VAL A 520 45.73 10.57 -12.76
N ASP A 521 45.63 9.33 -12.29
CA ASP A 521 46.79 8.47 -12.05
C ASP A 521 47.45 8.06 -13.36
N ARG A 522 48.79 8.11 -13.38
CA ARG A 522 49.58 7.52 -14.46
C ARG A 522 49.38 6.02 -14.44
N SER A 523 48.75 5.47 -15.46
CA SER A 523 49.06 4.10 -15.88
C SER A 523 49.58 4.13 -17.32
N LEU A 524 50.84 3.71 -17.44
CA LEU A 524 51.62 3.34 -18.63
C LEU A 524 52.37 4.47 -19.36
N ASP A 525 53.56 4.82 -18.84
CA ASP A 525 54.87 4.44 -19.44
C ASP A 525 56.01 4.55 -18.41
#